data_AF-A0A952TQA9-F1
#
_entry.id   AF-A0A952TQA9-F1
#
_cell.length_a   1.000
_cell.length_b   1.000
_cell.length_c   1.000
_cell.angle_alpha   90.00
_cell.angle_beta   90.00
_cell.angle_gamma   90.00
#
_symmetry.space_group_name_H-M   'P 1'
#
loop_
_entity.id
_entity.type
_entity.pdbx_description
1 polymer ?
#
loop_
_entity_poly.entity_id
_entity_poly.type
_entity_poly.pdbx_seq_one_letter_code
_entity_poly.pdbx_strand_id
1 'polypeptide(L)'
;MLESVLQSPLASVVLLIVLLYFAFGFFDSKRVQDEREEMIQLRAQTLVHKLTLAALTLAAFGVFYFPAVPAVYPLLMTVVAHMLGEIGAKLYYRRRY
;
A
#
# COMPACT_ATOMS: atom_id res chain seq x y z
N MET A 1 2.13 -4.49 -24.98
CA MET A 1 2.02 -5.09 -23.63
C MET A 1 1.70 -4.07 -22.54
N LEU A 2 2.24 -2.84 -22.56
CA LEU A 2 1.88 -1.81 -21.57
C LEU A 2 0.42 -1.31 -21.73
N GLU A 3 -0.03 -1.10 -22.96
CA GLU A 3 -1.38 -0.61 -23.28
C GLU A 3 -2.50 -1.58 -22.86
N SER A 4 -2.28 -2.89 -22.98
CA SER A 4 -3.25 -3.92 -22.56
C SER A 4 -3.40 -4.00 -21.05
N VAL A 5 -2.36 -3.63 -20.28
CA VAL A 5 -2.43 -3.57 -18.83
C VAL A 5 -3.23 -2.33 -18.40
N LEU A 6 -3.02 -1.18 -19.05
CA LEU A 6 -3.71 0.08 -18.74
C LEU A 6 -5.23 0.03 -19.00
N GLN A 7 -5.67 -0.77 -19.97
CA GLN A 7 -7.08 -0.97 -20.30
C GLN A 7 -7.75 -2.11 -19.51
N SER A 8 -6.99 -2.81 -18.67
CA SER A 8 -7.54 -3.90 -17.85
C SER A 8 -8.32 -3.33 -16.65
N PRO A 9 -9.36 -4.02 -16.16
CA PRO A 9 -10.07 -3.61 -14.94
C PRO A 9 -9.13 -3.47 -13.72
N LEU A 10 -8.00 -4.19 -13.72
CA LEU A 10 -6.96 -4.05 -12.69
C LEU A 10 -6.30 -2.68 -12.69
N ALA A 11 -6.04 -2.08 -13.86
CA ALA A 11 -5.46 -0.74 -13.92
C ALA A 11 -6.40 0.32 -13.35
N SER A 12 -7.70 0.22 -13.62
CA SER A 12 -8.72 1.09 -13.04
C SER A 12 -8.76 0.99 -11.51
N VAL A 13 -8.65 -0.23 -10.97
CA VAL A 13 -8.60 -0.48 -9.52
C VAL A 13 -7.32 0.09 -8.91
N VAL A 14 -6.15 -0.15 -9.52
CA VAL A 14 -4.87 0.39 -9.05
C VAL A 14 -4.91 1.92 -9.06
N LEU A 15 -5.42 2.52 -10.14
CA LEU A 15 -5.55 3.98 -10.25
C LEU A 15 -6.48 4.54 -9.18
N LEU A 16 -7.60 3.88 -8.89
CA LEU A 16 -8.48 4.26 -7.79
C LEU A 16 -7.76 4.19 -6.43
N ILE A 17 -6.98 3.14 -6.16
CA ILE A 17 -6.22 2.98 -4.91
C ILE A 17 -5.18 4.10 -4.77
N VAL A 18 -4.48 4.43 -5.85
CA VAL A 18 -3.51 5.54 -5.87
C VAL A 18 -4.21 6.86 -5.57
N LEU A 19 -5.36 7.13 -6.21
CA LEU A 19 -6.14 8.35 -5.95
C LEU A 19 -6.61 8.42 -4.48
N LEU A 20 -7.10 7.31 -3.93
CA LEU A 20 -7.51 7.22 -2.52
C LEU A 20 -6.33 7.47 -1.58
N TYR A 21 -5.14 6.94 -1.90
CA TYR A 21 -3.93 7.17 -1.14
C TYR A 21 -3.53 8.65 -1.12
N PHE A 22 -3.51 9.30 -2.29
CA PHE A 22 -3.24 10.74 -2.37
C PHE A 22 -4.29 11.58 -1.64
N ALA A 23 -5.57 11.27 -1.81
CA ALA A 23 -6.64 11.96 -1.11
C ALA A 23 -6.48 11.82 0.41
N PHE A 24 -6.21 10.59 0.89
CA PHE A 24 -5.97 10.35 2.31
C PHE A 24 -4.77 11.15 2.82
N GLY A 25 -3.63 11.11 2.12
CA GLY A 25 -2.43 11.88 2.47
C GLY A 25 -2.67 13.39 2.52
N PHE A 26 -3.48 13.93 1.60
CA PHE A 26 -3.86 15.34 1.60
C PHE A 26 -4.75 15.73 2.80
N PHE A 27 -5.69 14.87 3.19
CA PHE A 27 -6.46 15.09 4.41
C PHE A 27 -5.59 14.92 5.66
N ASP A 28 -4.61 14.02 5.61
CA ASP A 28 -3.67 13.75 6.70
C ASP A 28 -2.76 14.94 6.97
N SER A 29 -2.23 15.57 5.93
CA SER A 29 -1.30 16.69 6.05
C SER A 29 -1.93 17.94 6.67
N LYS A 30 -3.27 18.02 6.68
CA LYS A 30 -4.02 19.13 7.30
C LYS A 30 -4.30 18.92 8.78
N ARG A 31 -3.94 17.76 9.35
CA ARG A 31 -4.13 17.48 10.78
C ARG A 31 -2.99 18.09 11.60
N VAL A 32 -3.34 18.56 12.79
CA VAL A 32 -2.37 19.06 13.78
C VAL A 32 -1.49 17.90 14.22
N GLN A 33 -0.16 18.08 14.13
CA GLN A 33 0.82 17.09 14.53
C GLN A 33 1.11 17.23 16.02
N ASP A 34 0.26 16.60 16.84
CA ASP A 34 0.50 16.42 18.27
C ASP A 34 1.39 15.19 18.53
N GLU A 35 1.98 15.10 19.72
CA GLU A 35 2.81 13.94 20.16
C GLU A 35 2.08 12.59 19.97
N ARG A 36 0.75 12.57 20.12
CA ARG A 36 -0.06 11.37 19.87
C ARG A 36 -0.08 10.96 18.41
N GLU A 37 -0.19 11.94 17.51
CA GLU A 37 -0.24 11.69 16.07
C GLU A 37 1.12 11.24 15.55
N GLU A 38 2.21 11.77 16.10
CA GLU A 38 3.57 11.31 15.83
C GLU A 38 3.78 9.83 16.23
N MET A 39 3.31 9.46 17.44
CA MET A 39 3.34 8.06 17.89
C MET A 39 2.49 7.12 17.02
N ILE A 40 1.35 7.60 16.53
CA ILE A 40 0.51 6.87 15.57
C ILE A 40 1.26 6.66 14.25
N GLN A 41 1.93 7.69 13.72
CA GLN A 41 2.69 7.59 12.48
C GLN A 41 3.84 6.58 12.59
N LEU A 42 4.62 6.61 13.67
CA LEU A 42 5.73 5.68 13.89
C LEU A 42 5.25 4.22 13.97
N ARG A 43 4.16 3.96 14.68
CA ARG A 43 3.57 2.62 14.80
C ARG A 43 2.95 2.14 13.50
N ALA A 44 2.25 3.03 12.80
CA ALA A 44 1.70 2.74 11.49
C ALA A 44 2.81 2.39 10.50
N GLN A 45 3.87 3.19 10.41
CA GLN A 45 5.03 2.92 9.56
C GLN A 45 5.70 1.58 9.89
N THR A 46 5.87 1.27 11.17
CA THR A 46 6.44 -0.02 11.60
C THR A 46 5.58 -1.20 11.14
N LEU A 47 4.26 -1.10 11.27
CA LEU A 47 3.33 -2.14 10.82
C LEU A 47 3.37 -2.29 9.29
N VAL A 48 3.30 -1.17 8.57
CA VAL A 48 3.36 -1.13 7.11
C VAL A 48 4.66 -1.71 6.61
N HIS A 49 5.79 -1.41 7.25
CA HIS A 49 7.09 -1.97 6.89
C HIS A 49 7.11 -3.49 7.02
N LYS A 50 6.60 -4.04 8.13
CA LYS A 50 6.48 -5.49 8.32
C LYS A 50 5.57 -6.14 7.28
N LEU A 51 4.43 -5.53 6.97
CA LEU A 51 3.51 -6.01 5.94
C LEU A 51 4.14 -5.96 4.55
N THR A 52 4.86 -4.88 4.23
CA THR A 52 5.53 -4.70 2.94
C THR A 52 6.65 -5.73 2.76
N LEU A 53 7.44 -5.99 3.81
CA LEU A 53 8.44 -7.06 3.80
C LEU A 53 7.80 -8.43 3.58
N ALA A 54 6.71 -8.74 4.27
CA ALA A 54 5.98 -10.00 4.07
C ALA A 54 5.38 -10.11 2.66
N ALA A 55 4.87 -9.02 2.10
CA ALA A 55 4.37 -8.99 0.73
C ALA A 55 5.52 -9.18 -0.29
N LEU A 56 6.68 -8.57 -0.05
CA LEU A 56 7.87 -8.71 -0.90
C LEU A 56 8.43 -10.13 -0.86
N THR A 57 8.49 -10.77 0.31
CA THR A 57 8.93 -12.16 0.40
C THR A 57 7.97 -13.07 -0.36
N LEU A 58 6.65 -12.93 -0.15
CA LEU A 58 5.65 -13.69 -0.91
C LEU A 58 5.72 -13.43 -2.43
N ALA A 59 5.95 -12.18 -2.83
CA ALA A 59 6.15 -11.80 -4.23
C ALA A 59 7.39 -12.48 -4.83
N ALA A 60 8.51 -12.50 -4.11
CA ALA A 60 9.74 -13.18 -4.54
C ALA A 60 9.54 -14.69 -4.67
N PHE A 61 8.84 -15.31 -3.71
CA PHE A 61 8.42 -16.72 -3.82
C PHE A 61 7.54 -16.93 -5.06
N GLY A 62 6.54 -16.08 -5.29
CA GLY A 62 5.66 -16.17 -6.46
C GLY A 62 6.42 -16.12 -7.79
N VAL A 63 7.37 -15.19 -7.93
CA VAL A 63 8.19 -15.08 -9.16
C VAL A 63 9.08 -16.31 -9.36
N PHE A 64 9.67 -16.85 -8.29
CA PHE A 64 10.55 -18.01 -8.39
C PHE A 64 9.81 -19.29 -8.80
N TYR A 65 8.64 -19.54 -8.22
CA TYR A 65 7.86 -20.76 -8.48
C TYR A 65 6.94 -20.65 -9.70
N PHE A 66 6.54 -19.45 -10.10
CA PHE A 66 5.64 -19.21 -11.23
C PHE A 66 6.25 -18.20 -12.22
N PRO A 67 7.33 -18.56 -12.96
CA PRO A 67 8.02 -17.65 -13.86
C PRO A 67 7.17 -17.19 -15.06
N ALA A 68 6.07 -17.88 -15.34
CA ALA A 68 5.10 -17.49 -16.36
C ALA A 68 4.27 -16.24 -15.96
N VAL A 69 4.23 -15.89 -14.67
CA VAL A 69 3.52 -14.70 -14.19
C VAL A 69 4.40 -13.47 -14.43
N PRO A 70 3.91 -12.46 -15.17
CA PRO A 70 4.66 -11.23 -15.39
C PRO A 70 4.99 -10.55 -14.06
N ALA A 71 6.27 -10.17 -13.86
CA ALA A 71 6.77 -9.54 -12.63
C ALA A 71 6.03 -8.24 -12.25
N VAL A 72 5.32 -7.62 -13.19
CA VAL A 72 4.49 -6.43 -12.94
C VAL A 72 3.37 -6.70 -11.93
N TYR A 73 2.79 -7.90 -11.90
CA TYR A 73 1.69 -8.23 -10.97
C TYR A 73 2.14 -8.33 -9.51
N PRO A 74 3.21 -9.09 -9.16
CA PRO A 74 3.73 -9.10 -7.80
C PRO A 74 4.23 -7.71 -7.34
N LEU A 75 4.79 -6.91 -8.25
CA LEU A 75 5.15 -5.51 -7.94
C LEU A 75 3.91 -4.64 -7.65
N LEU A 76 2.86 -4.76 -8.46
CA LEU A 76 1.61 -4.03 -8.20
C LEU A 76 0.98 -4.46 -6.87
N MET A 77 1.03 -5.75 -6.55
CA MET A 77 0.55 -6.28 -5.27
C MET A 77 1.29 -5.68 -4.07
N THR A 78 2.61 -5.54 -4.14
CA THR A 78 3.39 -4.97 -3.02
C THR A 78 3.12 -3.48 -2.85
N VAL A 79 3.00 -2.73 -3.94
CA VAL A 79 2.65 -1.29 -3.91
C VAL A 79 1.25 -1.09 -3.33
N VAL A 80 0.26 -1.86 -3.80
CA VAL A 80 -1.11 -1.79 -3.29
C VAL A 80 -1.19 -2.18 -1.82
N ALA A 81 -0.49 -3.25 -1.41
CA ALA A 81 -0.42 -3.67 -0.01
C ALA A 81 0.20 -2.59 0.89
N HIS A 82 1.22 -1.89 0.40
CA HIS A 82 1.84 -0.78 1.12
C HIS A 82 0.85 0.39 1.30
N MET A 83 0.23 0.86 0.21
CA MET A 83 -0.71 2.00 0.24
C MET A 83 -1.92 1.72 1.13
N LEU A 84 -2.57 0.57 0.95
CA LEU A 84 -3.71 0.18 1.77
C LEU A 84 -3.29 -0.09 3.22
N GLY A 85 -2.11 -0.68 3.42
CA GLY A 85 -1.51 -0.88 4.73
C GLY A 85 -1.33 0.43 5.46
N GLU A 86 -0.85 1.49 4.80
CA GLU A 86 -0.64 2.79 5.44
C GLU A 86 -1.95 3.44 5.85
N ILE A 87 -2.93 3.50 4.94
CA ILE A 87 -4.27 4.03 5.24
C ILE A 87 -4.90 3.23 6.38
N GLY A 88 -4.89 1.90 6.28
CA GLY A 88 -5.47 1.00 7.27
C GLY A 88 -4.78 1.08 8.62
N ALA A 89 -3.45 1.15 8.66
CA ALA A 89 -2.68 1.23 9.90
C ALA A 89 -2.93 2.56 10.62
N LYS A 90 -2.92 3.68 9.89
CA LYS A 90 -3.23 5.01 10.46
C LYS A 90 -4.66 5.04 10.99
N LEU A 91 -5.65 4.54 10.24
CA LEU A 91 -7.05 4.45 10.69
C LEU A 91 -7.21 3.54 11.92
N TYR A 92 -6.53 2.40 11.94
CA TYR A 92 -6.59 1.44 13.04
C TYR A 92 -6.05 2.06 14.34
N TYR A 93 -4.85 2.64 14.30
CA TYR A 93 -4.24 3.22 15.48
C TYR A 93 -4.98 4.47 15.97
N ARG A 94 -5.57 5.26 15.08
CA ARG A 94 -6.44 6.41 15.44
C ARG A 94 -7.76 6.02 16.09
N ARG A 95 -8.31 4.84 15.80
CA ARG A 95 -9.51 4.35 16.51
C ARG A 95 -9.17 3.76 17.87
N ARG A 96 -7.92 3.32 18.05
CA ARG A 96 -7.45 2.64 19.24
C ARG A 96 -6.86 3.59 20.29
N TYR A 97 -6.36 4.75 19.89
CA TYR A 97 -5.72 5.77 20.72
C TYR A 97 -6.44 7.11 20.64
#